data_AF-U2QRE1-F1
#
_entry.id   AF-U2QRE1-F1
#
_cell.length_a   1.000
_cell.length_b   1.000
_cell.length_c   1.000
_cell.angle_alpha   90.00
_cell.angle_beta   90.00
_cell.angle_gamma   90.00
#
_symmetry.space_group_name_H-M   'P 1'
#
loop_
_entity.id
_entity.type
_entity.pdbx_description
1 polymer ?
#
loop_
_entity_poly.entity_id
_entity_poly.type
_entity_poly.pdbx_seq_one_letter_code
_entity_poly.pdbx_strand_id
1 'polypeptide(L)'
;KREYIGKSRSYKFYLSGELIKHREDDREYMGRTLYLGSLKSDVYFCIYEKDYEQYVKFGIPLEEADIINRFEIRLRNERAYYAVRD
;
A
#
# COMPACT_ATOMS: atom_id res chain seq x y z
N LYS A 1 6.59 -15.79 13.82
CA LYS A 1 6.05 -16.71 12.81
C LYS A 1 5.56 -15.86 11.64
N ARG A 2 6.02 -16.08 10.40
CA ARG A 2 5.48 -15.36 9.22
C ARG A 2 4.28 -16.15 8.73
N GLU A 3 3.09 -15.67 9.06
CA GLU A 3 1.83 -16.34 8.74
C GLU A 3 1.21 -15.62 7.53
N TYR A 4 1.40 -16.18 6.34
CA TYR A 4 0.69 -15.75 5.14
C TYR A 4 0.40 -16.98 4.27
N ILE A 5 -0.87 -17.21 3.97
CA ILE A 5 -1.34 -18.22 3.03
C ILE A 5 -2.23 -17.49 2.03
N GLY A 6 -1.84 -17.51 0.76
CA GLY A 6 -2.60 -16.82 -0.29
C GLY A 6 -2.18 -17.26 -1.69
N LYS A 7 -2.89 -16.75 -2.71
CA LYS A 7 -2.61 -17.08 -4.12
C LYS A 7 -1.43 -16.30 -4.69
N SER A 8 -1.08 -15.17 -4.10
CA SER A 8 0.04 -14.35 -4.56
C SER A 8 1.36 -15.05 -4.28
N ARG A 9 2.19 -15.20 -5.32
CA ARG A 9 3.53 -15.84 -5.23
C ARG A 9 4.60 -14.93 -4.62
N SER A 10 4.28 -13.64 -4.46
CA SER A 10 5.19 -12.66 -3.88
C SER A 10 4.41 -11.67 -3.02
N TYR A 11 5.09 -11.10 -2.04
CA TYR A 11 4.66 -9.94 -1.30
C TYR A 11 5.84 -8.98 -1.14
N LYS A 12 5.56 -7.69 -1.01
CA LYS A 12 6.57 -6.68 -0.69
C LYS A 12 6.04 -5.79 0.42
N PHE A 13 6.82 -5.67 1.48
CA PHE A 13 6.54 -4.74 2.56
C PHE A 13 7.52 -3.59 2.44
N TYR A 14 7.00 -2.37 2.47
CA TYR A 14 7.79 -1.14 2.42
C TYR A 14 7.47 -0.29 3.65
N LEU A 15 8.51 0.24 4.26
CA LEU A 15 8.42 1.39 5.16
C LEU A 15 8.68 2.64 4.31
N SER A 16 7.99 3.75 4.58
CA SER A 16 8.05 5.00 3.79
C SER A 16 9.45 5.65 3.65
N GLY A 17 10.50 5.04 4.20
CA GLY A 17 11.92 5.43 4.08
C GLY A 17 12.77 4.61 3.13
N GLU A 18 12.31 3.45 2.68
CA GLU A 18 13.10 2.64 1.73
C GLU A 18 13.21 3.31 0.35
N LEU A 19 12.34 4.27 0.04
CA LEU A 19 12.38 5.07 -1.20
C LEU A 19 13.00 6.47 -1.01
N ILE A 20 13.14 6.96 0.22
CA ILE A 20 13.61 8.32 0.54
C ILE A 20 14.70 8.20 1.62
N LYS A 21 15.97 8.22 1.21
CA LYS A 21 17.18 8.06 2.04
C LYS A 21 17.40 9.12 3.15
N HIS A 22 16.40 9.91 3.56
CA HIS A 22 16.67 11.17 4.28
C HIS A 22 16.20 11.31 5.73
N ARG A 23 15.65 10.28 6.39
CA ARG A 23 15.44 10.33 7.85
C ARG A 23 15.60 8.94 8.46
N GLU A 24 16.83 8.55 8.75
CA GLU A 24 17.13 7.28 9.43
C GLU A 24 16.78 7.31 10.94
N ASP A 25 16.60 8.50 11.51
CA ASP A 25 16.41 8.69 12.96
C ASP A 25 14.97 8.44 13.45
N ASP A 26 13.98 8.39 12.55
CA ASP A 26 12.54 8.28 12.89
C ASP A 26 11.87 7.07 12.20
N ARG A 27 12.49 5.89 12.27
CA ARG A 27 11.90 4.65 11.69
C ARG A 27 10.51 4.32 12.24
N GLU A 28 10.21 4.76 13.45
CA GLU A 28 8.92 4.54 14.11
C GLU A 28 7.79 5.37 13.49
N TYR A 29 8.12 6.49 12.83
CA TYR A 29 7.18 7.40 12.18
C TYR A 29 7.09 7.17 10.67
N MET A 30 7.40 5.97 10.17
CA MET A 30 7.34 5.68 8.73
C MET A 30 6.08 4.91 8.38
N GLY A 31 5.29 5.48 7.46
CA GLY A 31 4.10 4.84 6.92
C GLY A 31 4.39 3.48 6.34
N ARG A 32 3.49 2.53 6.58
CA ARG A 32 3.63 1.13 6.17
C ARG A 32 2.83 0.85 4.91
N THR A 33 3.41 0.06 4.01
CA THR A 33 2.72 -0.43 2.81
C THR A 33 3.03 -1.90 2.56
N LEU A 34 1.99 -2.69 2.29
CA LEU A 34 2.07 -4.09 1.90
C LEU A 34 1.47 -4.27 0.51
N TYR A 35 2.29 -4.74 -0.42
CA TYR A 35 1.86 -5.24 -1.72
C TYR A 35 1.75 -6.77 -1.68
N LEU A 36 0.62 -7.32 -2.09
CA LEU A 36 0.45 -8.75 -2.32
C LEU A 36 0.30 -8.99 -3.82
N GLY A 37 1.28 -9.68 -4.42
CA GLY A 37 1.41 -9.83 -5.87
C GLY A 37 2.41 -8.86 -6.48
N SER A 38 2.67 -9.01 -7.78
CA SER A 38 3.59 -8.16 -8.51
C SER A 38 2.90 -6.91 -9.03
N LEU A 39 3.58 -5.76 -8.99
CA LEU A 39 3.15 -4.52 -9.64
C LEU A 39 3.01 -4.65 -11.17
N LYS A 40 3.47 -5.74 -11.78
CA LYS A 40 3.30 -6.06 -13.21
C LYS A 40 2.15 -7.03 -13.48
N SER A 41 1.56 -7.63 -12.44
CA SER A 41 0.44 -8.57 -12.59
C SER A 41 -0.87 -7.87 -12.93
N ASP A 42 -1.81 -8.60 -13.56
CA ASP A 42 -3.15 -8.11 -13.84
C ASP A 42 -4.01 -7.89 -12.58
N VAL A 43 -3.62 -8.51 -11.46
CA VAL A 43 -4.24 -8.32 -10.14
C VAL A 43 -3.14 -8.25 -9.09
N TYR A 44 -3.19 -7.23 -8.24
CA TYR A 44 -2.42 -7.18 -6.99
C TYR A 44 -3.18 -6.37 -5.93
N PHE A 45 -2.84 -6.61 -4.66
CA PHE A 45 -3.37 -5.84 -3.54
C PHE A 45 -2.35 -4.80 -3.09
N CYS A 46 -2.82 -3.62 -2.70
CA CYS A 46 -2.04 -2.55 -2.09
C CYS A 46 -2.73 -2.12 -0.80
N ILE A 47 -2.09 -2.42 0.33
CA ILE A 47 -2.61 -2.12 1.67
C ILE A 47 -1.65 -1.15 2.31
N TYR A 48 -2.14 0.00 2.79
CA TYR A 48 -1.26 1.02 3.34
C TYR A 48 -1.95 1.95 4.34
N GLU A 49 -1.13 2.62 5.15
CA GLU A 49 -1.53 3.71 6.04
C GLU A 49 -1.79 4.96 5.20
N LYS A 50 -3.08 5.21 4.96
CA LYS A 50 -3.60 6.26 4.08
C LYS A 50 -3.48 7.63 4.73
N ASP A 51 -3.73 7.74 6.02
CA ASP A 51 -3.50 8.95 6.80
C ASP A 51 -2.05 9.43 6.69
N TYR A 52 -1.09 8.53 6.85
CA TYR A 52 0.32 8.83 6.71
C TYR A 52 0.68 9.23 5.26
N GLU A 53 0.12 8.53 4.27
CA GLU A 53 0.31 8.90 2.86
C GLU A 53 -0.26 10.31 2.56
N GLN A 54 -1.40 10.67 3.16
CA GLN A 54 -1.98 12.01 3.03
C GLN A 54 -1.19 13.08 3.78
N TYR A 55 -0.68 12.77 4.97
CA TYR A 55 0.21 13.63 5.72
C TYR A 55 1.47 13.95 4.90
N VAL A 56 2.13 12.93 4.34
CA VAL A 56 3.35 13.13 3.52
C VAL A 56 3.07 13.92 2.25
N LYS A 57 1.94 13.69 1.58
CA LYS A 57 1.64 14.34 0.29
C LYS A 57 1.06 15.75 0.42
N PHE A 58 0.22 15.95 1.43
CA PHE A 58 -0.64 17.14 1.51
C PHE A 58 -0.53 17.86 2.86
N GLY A 59 0.25 17.33 3.82
CA GLY A 59 0.42 17.95 5.13
C GLY A 59 -0.81 17.86 6.03
N ILE A 60 -1.79 17.01 5.69
CA ILE A 60 -3.00 16.80 6.48
C ILE A 60 -2.59 16.14 7.80
N PRO A 61 -2.85 16.76 8.98
CA PRO A 61 -2.56 16.15 10.27
C PRO A 61 -3.20 14.77 10.40
N LEU A 62 -2.52 13.84 11.08
CA LEU A 62 -3.03 12.47 11.22
C LEU A 62 -4.37 12.44 11.98
N GLU A 63 -4.56 13.38 12.90
CA GLU A 63 -5.77 13.54 13.70
C GLU A 63 -6.97 14.03 12.86
N GLU A 64 -6.71 14.66 11.71
CA GLU A 64 -7.72 15.17 10.79
C GLU A 64 -7.99 14.19 9.63
N ALA A 65 -7.30 13.04 9.59
CA ALA A 65 -7.45 12.09 8.51
C ALA A 65 -8.75 11.28 8.62
N ASP A 66 -9.64 11.41 7.63
CA ASP A 66 -10.87 10.62 7.54
C ASP A 66 -10.63 9.11 7.40
N ILE A 67 -9.51 8.73 6.79
CA ILE A 67 -9.17 7.34 6.45
C ILE A 67 -7.77 7.04 6.94
N ILE A 68 -7.68 6.18 7.95
CA ILE A 68 -6.42 5.70 8.52
C ILE A 68 -5.76 4.68 7.60
N ASN A 69 -6.48 3.63 7.20
CA ASN A 69 -5.94 2.57 6.35
C ASN A 69 -6.71 2.45 5.03
N ARG A 70 -6.02 2.14 3.94
CA ARG A 70 -6.66 1.83 2.65
C ARG A 70 -6.24 0.45 2.15
N PHE A 71 -7.24 -0.31 1.72
CA PHE A 71 -7.10 -1.62 1.09
C PHE A 71 -7.55 -1.50 -0.37
N GLU A 72 -6.63 -1.65 -1.31
CA GLU A 72 -6.92 -1.55 -2.74
C GLU A 72 -6.74 -2.89 -3.42
N ILE A 73 -7.69 -3.25 -4.29
CA ILE A 73 -7.52 -4.27 -5.31
C ILE A 73 -7.24 -3.54 -6.61
N ARG A 74 -6.08 -3.77 -7.21
CA ARG A 74 -5.69 -3.13 -8.46
C ARG A 74 -5.75 -4.13 -9.59
N LEU A 75 -6.60 -3.84 -10.56
CA LEU A 75 -6.88 -4.68 -11.73
C LEU A 75 -6.30 -4.02 -12.98
N ARG A 76 -5.87 -4.82 -13.95
CA ARG A 76 -5.44 -4.37 -15.28
C ARG A 76 -6.00 -5.28 -16.38
N ASN A 77 -5.94 -4.81 -17.62
CA ASN A 77 -6.29 -5.58 -18.81
C ASN A 77 -7.70 -6.20 -18.69
N GLU A 78 -7.85 -7.47 -19.07
CA GLU A 78 -9.13 -8.19 -19.02
C GLU A 78 -9.74 -8.19 -17.61
N ARG A 79 -8.94 -8.27 -16.55
CA ARG A 79 -9.44 -8.26 -15.17
C ARG A 79 -10.14 -6.96 -14.82
N ALA A 80 -9.60 -5.82 -15.28
CA ALA A 80 -10.23 -4.52 -15.09
C ALA A 80 -11.50 -4.40 -15.95
N TYR A 81 -11.44 -4.86 -17.20
CA TYR A 81 -12.57 -4.83 -18.11
C TYR A 81 -13.78 -5.59 -17.56
N TYR A 82 -13.58 -6.83 -17.11
CA TYR A 82 -14.68 -7.64 -16.57
C TYR A 82 -15.22 -7.13 -15.23
N ALA A 83 -14.40 -6.46 -14.42
CA ALA A 83 -14.83 -5.95 -13.11
C ALA A 83 -15.82 -4.77 -13.19
N VAL A 84 -15.88 -4.07 -14.33
CA VAL A 84 -16.80 -2.93 -14.55
C VAL A 84 -17.97 -3.28 -15.46
N ARG A 85 -18.00 -4.50 -16.01
CA ARG A 85 -18.90 -4.85 -17.09
C ARG A 85 -20.27 -5.38 -16.65
N ASP A 86 -20.42 -5.69 -15.36
CA ASP A 86 -21.59 -6.33 -14.72
C ASP A 86 -22.19 -7.53 -15.50
#